data_AF-A0A964Q6N5-F1
#
_entry.id   AF-A0A964Q6N5-F1
#
_cell.length_a   1.000
_cell.length_b   1.000
_cell.length_c   1.000
_cell.angle_alpha   90.00
_cell.angle_beta   90.00
_cell.angle_gamma   90.00
#
_symmetry.space_group_name_H-M   'P 1'
#
loop_
_entity.id
_entity.type
_entity.pdbx_description
1 polymer ?
#
loop_
_entity_poly.entity_id
_entity_poly.type
_entity_poly.pdbx_seq_one_letter_code
_entity_poly.pdbx_strand_id
1 'polypeptide(L)'
;MSGPAGFNQERKYSSFPGEIPPPTPDLAAHQDAGYKPLSILSILGCIVGGLFCVSMVAGFTAAFVFNTPWLMPPWILFWPGLAILLCAMGYQRARASENTLGGEKLAHWGMRLTGLFILCYLAHYSAIFFAVRSQADQFARQWMAILGKGELDKGFLLTIKPPRPPEDAQVRSTLEITYNAAMDPLSKGVYSGFKARELVRLMQLSGGKVQSLVLKSASAPAYEGGGYQVRLIYHIEGPDGSFEPSITVLGMESPTGAFKGRQWQVLLESTGMNQRLRPKDGTRRKLEHLVLAVDFAQKWTFAAAHKIWEIVIPGTLSGPEKALAEKGAVGFTLPPALTALGGGSTFAAETPERRAFLQQANAVFEGKLYKLAPDFWSDSKMKDSIMEDLRVSFRPTTNSIPAGPLLGPSEWIRIDPAVIPDYQQEGNKIRIGFDCLILLFPRYQIFATLYLEGEDLGENQKIDWRVAEISVTRGASMPGGGPGGRGGPR
;
A
#
# COMPACT_ATOMS: atom_id res chain seq x y z
N MET A 1 -54.39 -10.17 -62.18
CA MET A 1 -54.15 -8.72 -62.31
C MET A 1 -52.71 -8.55 -62.78
N SER A 2 -52.24 -8.68 -64.02
CA SER A 2 -52.74 -8.62 -65.41
C SER A 2 -53.25 -7.25 -65.90
N GLY A 3 -52.35 -6.50 -66.56
CA GLY A 3 -52.60 -5.38 -67.47
C GLY A 3 -51.44 -4.36 -67.51
N PRO A 4 -51.19 -3.65 -68.63
CA PRO A 4 -50.99 -4.18 -69.98
C PRO A 4 -49.72 -3.64 -70.69
N ALA A 5 -49.36 -4.33 -71.77
CA ALA A 5 -48.37 -3.93 -72.76
C ALA A 5 -48.84 -2.70 -73.57
N GLY A 6 -47.94 -1.75 -73.77
CA GLY A 6 -48.11 -0.61 -74.68
C GLY A 6 -47.02 -0.62 -75.75
N PHE A 7 -47.34 -1.19 -76.90
CA PHE A 7 -46.65 -0.97 -78.17
C PHE A 7 -46.89 0.49 -78.61
N ASN A 8 -45.82 1.26 -78.85
CA ASN A 8 -45.91 2.46 -79.69
C ASN A 8 -44.81 2.39 -80.75
N GLN A 9 -45.25 1.98 -81.93
CA GLN A 9 -44.49 1.96 -83.17
C GLN A 9 -44.75 3.30 -83.87
N GLU A 10 -43.84 4.26 -83.75
CA GLU A 10 -43.81 5.41 -84.66
C GLU A 10 -42.69 5.21 -85.69
N ARG A 11 -43.10 4.79 -86.89
CA ARG A 11 -42.34 5.04 -88.12
C ARG A 11 -42.66 6.45 -88.59
N LYS A 12 -41.65 7.30 -88.75
CA LYS A 12 -41.69 8.43 -89.70
C LYS A 12 -40.36 8.53 -90.46
N TYR A 13 -40.49 8.36 -91.76
CA TYR A 13 -39.53 8.68 -92.81
C TYR A 13 -39.35 10.20 -92.94
N SER A 14 -38.15 10.66 -93.31
CA SER A 14 -37.92 11.83 -94.17
C SER A 14 -36.41 12.14 -94.22
N SER A 15 -35.66 11.35 -94.98
CA SER A 15 -34.27 11.69 -95.34
C SER A 15 -34.29 12.60 -96.57
N PHE A 16 -34.06 13.89 -96.36
CA PHE A 16 -33.68 14.84 -97.41
C PHE A 16 -32.26 14.49 -97.90
N PRO A 17 -31.99 14.40 -99.21
CA PRO A 17 -30.63 14.24 -99.72
C PRO A 17 -29.94 15.61 -99.66
N GLY A 18 -29.27 15.89 -98.54
CA GLY A 18 -28.55 17.15 -98.32
C GLY A 18 -28.41 17.58 -96.86
N GLU A 19 -29.09 16.94 -95.92
CA GLU A 19 -28.88 17.19 -94.49
C GLU A 19 -27.75 16.31 -93.96
N ILE A 20 -26.72 16.95 -93.39
CA ILE A 20 -25.68 16.29 -92.59
C ILE A 20 -26.42 15.52 -91.47
N PRO A 21 -26.20 14.20 -91.29
CA PRO A 21 -26.86 13.45 -90.24
C PRO A 21 -26.64 14.17 -88.90
N PRO A 22 -27.69 14.34 -88.06
CA PRO A 22 -27.49 14.89 -86.73
C PRO A 22 -26.39 14.07 -86.05
N PRO A 23 -25.40 14.71 -85.39
CA PRO A 23 -24.28 14.00 -84.80
C PRO A 23 -24.84 12.89 -83.92
N THR A 24 -24.61 11.63 -84.31
CA THR A 24 -25.01 10.46 -83.54
C THR A 24 -24.44 10.63 -82.12
N PRO A 25 -25.28 10.68 -81.07
CA PRO A 25 -24.83 10.87 -79.68
C PRO A 25 -23.88 9.78 -79.17
N ASP A 26 -23.76 8.67 -79.89
CA ASP A 26 -23.05 7.47 -79.42
C ASP A 26 -21.53 7.53 -79.53
N LEU A 27 -20.93 8.49 -80.23
CA LEU A 27 -19.46 8.62 -80.30
C LEU A 27 -18.86 9.50 -79.20
N ALA A 28 -19.67 10.27 -78.46
CA ALA A 28 -19.19 11.06 -77.32
C ALA A 28 -19.10 10.25 -76.01
N ALA A 29 -19.79 9.10 -75.92
CA ALA A 29 -19.81 8.26 -74.72
C ALA A 29 -18.57 7.36 -74.56
N HIS A 30 -17.79 7.21 -75.64
CA HIS A 30 -16.46 6.57 -75.64
C HIS A 30 -15.34 7.59 -75.90
N GLN A 31 -15.49 8.84 -75.45
CA GLN A 31 -14.29 9.60 -75.10
C GLN A 31 -13.60 8.81 -74.00
N ASP A 32 -12.60 8.03 -74.40
CA ASP A 32 -11.69 7.30 -73.54
C ASP A 32 -11.45 8.18 -72.32
N ALA A 33 -11.76 7.64 -71.14
CA ALA A 33 -11.50 8.30 -69.88
C ALA A 33 -9.98 8.55 -69.81
N GLY A 34 -9.56 9.66 -70.41
CA GLY A 34 -8.17 9.97 -70.68
C GLY A 34 -7.45 9.89 -69.36
N TYR A 35 -6.27 9.28 -69.38
CA TYR A 35 -5.48 9.06 -68.17
C TYR A 35 -5.44 10.33 -67.32
N LYS A 36 -6.04 10.27 -66.13
CA LYS A 36 -6.02 11.38 -65.16
C LYS A 36 -4.87 11.16 -64.19
N PRO A 37 -3.84 12.02 -64.17
CA PRO A 37 -2.76 11.89 -63.20
C PRO A 37 -3.33 11.90 -61.78
N LEU A 38 -2.89 10.95 -60.95
CA LEU A 38 -3.30 10.87 -59.56
C LEU A 38 -2.63 11.97 -58.73
N SER A 39 -3.40 12.59 -57.83
CA SER A 39 -2.87 13.55 -56.86
C SER A 39 -1.80 12.90 -55.97
N ILE A 40 -0.55 13.37 -56.06
CA ILE A 40 0.59 12.86 -55.28
C ILE A 40 0.29 12.91 -53.78
N LEU A 41 -0.39 13.95 -53.30
CA LEU A 41 -0.80 14.07 -51.89
C LEU A 41 -1.74 12.94 -51.45
N SER A 42 -2.65 12.52 -52.34
CA SER A 42 -3.57 11.40 -52.06
C SER A 42 -2.82 10.07 -51.97
N ILE A 43 -1.83 9.87 -52.85
CA ILE A 43 -0.96 8.68 -52.83
C ILE A 43 -0.15 8.66 -51.53
N LEU A 44 0.54 9.76 -51.18
CA LEU A 44 1.33 9.86 -49.97
C LEU A 44 0.48 9.64 -48.71
N GLY A 45 -0.69 10.27 -48.63
CA GLY A 45 -1.62 10.08 -47.51
C GLY A 45 -2.06 8.63 -47.38
N CYS A 46 -2.36 7.95 -48.49
CA CYS A 46 -2.74 6.53 -48.48
C CYS A 46 -1.57 5.61 -48.11
N ILE A 47 -0.34 5.93 -48.52
CA ILE A 47 0.85 5.15 -48.13
C ILE A 47 1.08 5.28 -46.63
N VAL A 48 1.09 6.51 -46.08
CA VAL A 48 1.29 6.75 -44.65
C VAL A 48 0.16 6.10 -43.83
N GLY A 49 -1.10 6.29 -44.24
CA GLY A 49 -2.26 5.67 -43.59
C GLY A 49 -2.25 4.15 -43.68
N GLY A 50 -1.88 3.60 -44.84
CA GLY A 50 -1.75 2.15 -45.07
C GLY A 50 -0.67 1.52 -44.20
N LEU A 51 0.52 2.12 -44.11
CA LEU A 51 1.60 1.68 -43.24
C LEU A 51 1.18 1.72 -41.76
N PHE A 52 0.47 2.78 -41.34
CA PHE A 52 -0.10 2.85 -40.00
C PHE A 52 -1.10 1.72 -39.74
N CYS A 53 -2.02 1.45 -40.67
CA CYS A 53 -3.02 0.38 -40.53
C CYS A 53 -2.35 -1.00 -40.45
N VAL A 54 -1.35 -1.29 -41.28
CA VAL A 54 -0.57 -2.55 -41.21
C VAL A 54 0.13 -2.67 -39.87
N SER A 55 0.75 -1.60 -39.39
CA SER A 55 1.41 -1.59 -38.07
C SER A 55 0.41 -1.86 -36.94
N MET A 56 -0.79 -1.28 -37.02
CA MET A 56 -1.90 -1.51 -36.09
C MET A 56 -2.35 -2.97 -36.06
N VAL A 57 -2.56 -3.58 -37.22
CA VAL A 57 -2.95 -5.00 -37.32
C VAL A 57 -1.85 -5.91 -36.76
N ALA A 58 -0.59 -5.65 -37.11
CA ALA A 58 0.54 -6.42 -36.59
C ALA A 58 0.65 -6.29 -35.07
N GLY A 59 0.53 -5.08 -34.54
CA GLY A 59 0.59 -4.80 -33.10
C GLY A 59 -0.56 -5.43 -32.31
N PHE A 60 -1.80 -5.34 -32.80
CA PHE A 60 -2.93 -6.04 -32.16
C PHE A 60 -2.80 -7.56 -32.21
N THR A 61 -2.31 -8.10 -33.33
CA THR A 61 -2.06 -9.54 -33.46
C THR A 61 -1.00 -9.98 -32.46
N ALA A 62 0.10 -9.23 -32.34
CA ALA A 62 1.13 -9.49 -31.35
C ALA A 62 0.58 -9.40 -29.92
N ALA A 63 -0.21 -8.36 -29.60
CA ALA A 63 -0.83 -8.20 -28.28
C ALA A 63 -1.71 -9.40 -27.90
N PHE A 64 -2.48 -9.91 -28.86
CA PHE A 64 -3.34 -11.08 -28.68
C PHE A 64 -2.54 -12.37 -28.50
N VAL A 65 -1.47 -12.57 -29.28
CA VAL A 65 -0.64 -13.79 -29.22
C VAL A 65 0.22 -13.84 -27.96
N PHE A 66 0.81 -12.71 -27.57
CA PHE A 66 1.75 -12.64 -26.46
C PHE A 66 1.12 -12.25 -25.12
N ASN A 67 -0.18 -11.92 -25.09
CA ASN A 67 -0.86 -11.35 -23.92
C ASN A 67 -0.13 -10.12 -23.36
N THR A 68 0.59 -9.38 -24.21
CA THR A 68 1.27 -8.15 -23.82
C THR A 68 0.45 -6.96 -24.30
N PRO A 69 0.22 -5.95 -23.45
CA PRO A 69 -0.53 -4.80 -23.89
C PRO A 69 0.29 -3.97 -24.87
N TRP A 70 -0.22 -3.82 -26.09
CA TRP A 70 0.41 -2.98 -27.09
C TRP A 70 -0.05 -1.54 -26.94
N LEU A 71 0.62 -0.81 -26.05
CA LEU A 71 0.40 0.62 -25.83
C LEU A 71 1.47 1.41 -26.56
N MET A 72 1.06 2.13 -27.59
CA MET A 72 1.95 3.00 -28.34
C MET A 72 2.10 4.34 -27.62
N PRO A 73 3.31 4.93 -27.60
CA PRO A 73 3.52 6.31 -27.15
C PRO A 73 2.51 7.29 -27.77
N PRO A 74 2.01 8.29 -27.01
CA PRO A 74 0.97 9.21 -27.51
C PRO A 74 1.31 9.93 -28.81
N TRP A 75 2.60 10.18 -29.07
CA TRP A 75 3.06 10.87 -30.28
C TRP A 75 2.79 10.08 -31.57
N ILE A 76 2.56 8.76 -31.50
CA ILE A 76 2.25 7.95 -32.69
C ILE A 76 0.90 8.35 -33.31
N LEU A 77 0.00 9.00 -32.56
CA LEU A 77 -1.23 9.59 -33.10
C LEU A 77 -0.99 10.71 -34.12
N PHE A 78 0.23 11.26 -34.18
CA PHE A 78 0.62 12.23 -35.20
C PHE A 78 0.57 11.65 -36.62
N TRP A 79 1.05 10.42 -36.82
CA TRP A 79 1.11 9.78 -38.14
C TRP A 79 -0.24 9.62 -38.83
N PRO A 80 -1.28 9.05 -38.19
CA PRO A 80 -2.57 8.94 -38.82
C PRO A 80 -3.27 10.30 -38.96
N GLY A 81 -3.00 11.26 -38.06
CA GLY A 81 -3.41 12.65 -38.23
C GLY A 81 -2.83 13.30 -39.49
N LEU A 82 -1.53 13.10 -39.74
CA LEU A 82 -0.84 13.54 -40.94
C LEU A 82 -1.39 12.85 -42.19
N ALA A 83 -1.64 11.54 -42.14
CA ALA A 83 -2.23 10.79 -43.24
C ALA A 83 -3.62 11.31 -43.63
N ILE A 84 -4.49 11.58 -42.64
CA ILE A 84 -5.82 12.17 -42.87
C ILE A 84 -5.68 13.57 -43.47
N LEU A 85 -4.78 14.40 -42.95
CA LEU A 85 -4.53 15.75 -43.47
C LEU A 85 -4.07 15.72 -44.94
N LEU A 86 -3.11 14.85 -45.27
CA LEU A 86 -2.61 14.67 -46.63
C LEU A 86 -3.70 14.19 -47.58
N CYS A 87 -4.53 13.22 -47.16
CA CYS A 87 -5.67 12.77 -47.95
C CYS A 87 -6.71 13.88 -48.13
N ALA A 88 -7.00 14.67 -47.09
CA ALA A 88 -7.95 15.78 -47.17
C ALA A 88 -7.48 16.88 -48.14
N MET A 89 -6.19 17.25 -48.09
CA MET A 89 -5.58 18.18 -49.05
C MET A 89 -5.59 17.61 -50.47
N GLY A 90 -5.26 16.32 -50.62
CA GLY A 90 -5.31 15.61 -51.89
C GLY A 90 -6.72 15.60 -52.50
N TYR A 91 -7.73 15.38 -51.66
CA TYR A 91 -9.16 15.40 -52.02
C TYR A 91 -9.64 16.79 -52.44
N GLN A 92 -9.31 17.83 -51.67
CA GLN A 92 -9.65 19.21 -52.00
C GLN A 92 -9.01 19.64 -53.33
N ARG A 93 -7.73 19.31 -53.54
CA ARG A 93 -7.02 19.59 -54.79
C ARG A 93 -7.63 18.84 -55.97
N ALA A 94 -8.00 17.58 -55.82
CA ALA A 94 -8.66 16.82 -56.88
C ALA A 94 -10.01 17.44 -57.27
N ARG A 95 -10.82 17.85 -56.28
CA ARG A 95 -12.10 18.54 -56.50
C ARG A 95 -11.96 19.89 -57.18
N ALA A 96 -10.94 20.66 -56.83
CA ALA A 96 -10.68 21.97 -57.43
C ALA A 96 -10.17 21.88 -58.88
N SER A 97 -9.74 20.70 -59.34
CA SER A 97 -8.98 20.55 -60.59
C SER A 97 -9.82 20.40 -61.87
N GLU A 98 -11.11 20.70 -61.86
CA GLU A 98 -12.00 20.58 -63.04
C GLU A 98 -11.81 19.26 -63.82
N ASN A 99 -11.74 18.13 -63.11
CA ASN A 99 -11.52 16.79 -63.68
C ASN A 99 -10.13 16.50 -64.27
N THR A 100 -9.14 17.38 -64.13
CA THR A 100 -7.76 17.15 -64.62
C THR A 100 -6.94 16.24 -63.71
N LEU A 101 -7.21 16.18 -62.41
CA LEU A 101 -6.55 15.27 -61.46
C LEU A 101 -7.50 14.16 -60.97
N GLY A 102 -7.00 12.93 -60.93
CA GLY A 102 -7.66 11.80 -60.30
C GLY A 102 -7.31 11.64 -58.82
N GLY A 103 -7.97 10.69 -58.14
CA GLY A 103 -7.60 10.28 -56.78
C GLY A 103 -8.61 10.62 -55.68
N GLU A 104 -9.74 11.24 -56.00
CA GLU A 104 -10.80 11.56 -55.03
C GLU A 104 -11.24 10.32 -54.23
N LYS A 105 -11.57 9.22 -54.92
CA LYS A 105 -11.96 7.96 -54.28
C LYS A 105 -10.85 7.39 -53.40
N LEU A 106 -9.60 7.46 -53.86
CA LEU A 106 -8.44 6.94 -53.14
C LEU A 106 -8.23 7.72 -51.83
N ALA A 107 -8.21 9.05 -51.89
CA ALA A 107 -8.11 9.92 -50.71
C ALA A 107 -9.27 9.68 -49.73
N HIS A 108 -10.50 9.51 -50.23
CA HIS A 108 -11.67 9.25 -49.40
C HIS A 108 -11.58 7.92 -48.66
N TRP A 109 -11.15 6.86 -49.33
CA TRP A 109 -10.90 5.56 -48.71
C TRP A 109 -9.74 5.63 -47.71
N GLY A 110 -8.65 6.33 -48.06
CA GLY A 110 -7.51 6.55 -47.16
C GLY A 110 -7.92 7.24 -45.85
N MET A 111 -8.73 8.30 -45.93
CA MET A 111 -9.28 8.98 -44.75
C MET A 111 -10.17 8.05 -43.91
N ARG A 112 -11.11 7.34 -44.56
CA ARG A 112 -12.06 6.45 -43.86
C ARG A 112 -11.35 5.30 -43.16
N LEU A 113 -10.42 4.64 -43.84
CA LEU A 113 -9.68 3.51 -43.29
C LEU A 113 -8.80 3.97 -42.13
N THR A 114 -8.00 5.02 -42.32
CA THR A 114 -7.15 5.56 -41.26
C THR A 114 -7.98 6.02 -40.05
N GLY A 115 -9.07 6.75 -40.29
CA GLY A 115 -9.99 7.18 -39.24
C GLY A 115 -10.59 6.02 -38.45
N LEU A 116 -11.01 4.95 -39.13
CA LEU A 116 -11.53 3.74 -38.48
C LEU A 116 -10.47 3.12 -37.55
N PHE A 117 -9.23 2.96 -38.01
CA PHE A 117 -8.16 2.39 -37.18
C PHE A 117 -7.76 3.28 -35.99
N ILE A 118 -7.78 4.60 -36.14
CA ILE A 118 -7.60 5.52 -35.00
C ILE A 118 -8.71 5.31 -33.97
N LEU A 119 -9.97 5.26 -34.40
CA LEU A 119 -11.10 5.06 -33.50
C LEU A 119 -11.02 3.71 -32.79
N CYS A 120 -10.66 2.64 -33.50
CA CYS A 120 -10.42 1.32 -32.90
C CYS A 120 -9.29 1.36 -31.86
N TYR A 121 -8.18 2.05 -32.15
CA TYR A 121 -7.08 2.21 -31.19
C TYR A 121 -7.52 2.99 -29.94
N LEU A 122 -8.21 4.12 -30.12
CA LEU A 122 -8.72 4.93 -29.00
C LEU A 122 -9.73 4.16 -28.14
N ALA A 123 -10.60 3.38 -28.78
CA ALA A 123 -11.53 2.50 -28.08
C ALA A 123 -10.79 1.43 -27.26
N HIS A 124 -9.80 0.75 -27.85
CA HIS A 124 -8.97 -0.22 -27.17
C HIS A 124 -8.19 0.38 -26.00
N TYR A 125 -7.51 1.51 -26.24
CA TYR A 125 -6.76 2.25 -25.22
C TYR A 125 -7.67 2.64 -24.05
N SER A 126 -8.84 3.21 -24.35
CA SER A 126 -9.83 3.60 -23.34
C SER A 126 -10.33 2.39 -22.55
N ALA A 127 -10.62 1.28 -23.22
CA ALA A 127 -11.08 0.05 -22.57
C ALA A 127 -10.04 -0.48 -21.58
N ILE A 128 -8.76 -0.56 -21.99
CA ILE A 128 -7.66 -0.94 -21.08
C ILE A 128 -7.55 0.05 -19.92
N PHE A 129 -7.55 1.35 -20.22
CA PHE A 129 -7.40 2.40 -19.22
C PHE A 129 -8.47 2.30 -18.11
N PHE A 130 -9.74 2.19 -18.50
CA PHE A 130 -10.86 2.06 -17.55
C PHE A 130 -10.86 0.71 -16.83
N ALA A 131 -10.60 -0.39 -17.54
CA ALA A 131 -10.58 -1.72 -16.94
C ALA A 131 -9.47 -1.85 -15.89
N VAL A 132 -8.25 -1.41 -16.20
CA VAL A 132 -7.09 -1.45 -15.29
C VAL A 132 -7.36 -0.59 -14.06
N ARG A 133 -7.88 0.64 -14.22
CA ARG A 133 -8.20 1.52 -13.09
C ARG A 133 -9.33 0.96 -12.22
N SER A 134 -10.36 0.39 -12.82
CA SER A 134 -11.47 -0.22 -12.10
C SER A 134 -11.01 -1.43 -11.29
N GLN A 135 -10.20 -2.31 -11.86
CA GLN A 135 -9.63 -3.46 -11.16
C GLN A 135 -8.69 -3.03 -10.03
N ALA A 136 -7.85 -2.03 -10.27
CA ALA A 136 -6.98 -1.45 -9.25
C ALA A 136 -7.77 -0.90 -8.06
N ASP A 137 -8.83 -0.12 -8.33
CA ASP A 137 -9.70 0.44 -7.28
C ASP A 137 -10.38 -0.66 -6.45
N GLN A 138 -10.96 -1.66 -7.12
CA GLN A 138 -11.58 -2.80 -6.44
C GLN A 138 -10.59 -3.55 -5.54
N PHE A 139 -9.38 -3.82 -6.05
CA PHE A 139 -8.34 -4.48 -5.28
C PHE A 139 -7.87 -3.65 -4.08
N ALA A 140 -7.63 -2.35 -4.26
CA ALA A 140 -7.20 -1.48 -3.16
C ALA A 140 -8.28 -1.34 -2.07
N ARG A 141 -9.56 -1.26 -2.46
CA ARG A 141 -10.70 -1.28 -1.52
C ARG A 141 -10.77 -2.59 -0.74
N GLN A 142 -10.59 -3.73 -1.41
CA GLN A 142 -10.54 -5.04 -0.75
C GLN A 142 -9.38 -5.11 0.25
N TRP A 143 -8.20 -4.66 -0.14
CA TRP A 143 -7.03 -4.64 0.74
C TRP A 143 -7.26 -3.75 1.96
N MET A 144 -7.77 -2.53 1.77
CA MET A 144 -8.13 -1.64 2.89
C MET A 144 -9.20 -2.27 3.80
N ALA A 145 -10.19 -2.97 3.25
CA ALA A 145 -11.19 -3.67 4.05
C ALA A 145 -10.56 -4.79 4.89
N ILE A 146 -9.59 -5.54 4.36
CA ILE A 146 -8.82 -6.55 5.09
C ILE A 146 -8.05 -5.90 6.26
N LEU A 147 -7.41 -4.76 6.02
CA LEU A 147 -6.71 -4.01 7.08
C LEU A 147 -7.68 -3.51 8.15
N GLY A 148 -8.85 -3.01 7.76
CA GLY A 148 -9.88 -2.55 8.69
C GLY A 148 -10.41 -3.66 9.59
N LYS A 149 -10.44 -4.91 9.12
CA LYS A 149 -10.79 -6.09 9.93
C LYS A 149 -9.67 -6.55 10.86
N GLY A 150 -8.47 -5.97 10.77
CA GLY A 150 -7.31 -6.42 11.53
C GLY A 150 -6.64 -7.69 11.00
N GLU A 151 -7.01 -8.18 9.81
CA GLU A 151 -6.42 -9.35 9.16
C GLU A 151 -5.05 -9.01 8.53
N LEU A 152 -4.10 -8.57 9.36
CA LEU A 152 -2.81 -8.01 8.92
C LEU A 152 -1.97 -8.98 8.09
N ASP A 153 -2.05 -10.28 8.38
CA ASP A 153 -1.24 -11.31 7.70
C ASP A 153 -1.64 -11.40 6.22
N LYS A 154 -2.95 -11.38 5.96
CA LYS A 154 -3.49 -11.34 4.60
C LYS A 154 -3.22 -10.02 3.91
N GLY A 155 -3.34 -8.92 4.66
CA GLY A 155 -2.98 -7.59 4.18
C GLY A 155 -1.53 -7.54 3.70
N PHE A 156 -0.61 -8.16 4.45
CA PHE A 156 0.80 -8.25 4.06
C PHE A 156 1.02 -9.21 2.89
N LEU A 157 0.35 -10.37 2.84
CA LEU A 157 0.43 -11.29 1.69
C LEU A 157 0.11 -10.57 0.37
N LEU A 158 -0.85 -9.65 0.38
CA LEU A 158 -1.22 -8.85 -0.80
C LEU A 158 -0.16 -7.80 -1.21
N THR A 159 0.86 -7.57 -0.39
CA THR A 159 2.03 -6.74 -0.72
C THR A 159 3.16 -7.54 -1.37
N ILE A 160 3.11 -8.88 -1.27
CA ILE A 160 4.13 -9.77 -1.81
C ILE A 160 3.88 -10.00 -3.30
N LYS A 161 4.99 -10.02 -4.06
CA LYS A 161 5.03 -10.34 -5.49
C LYS A 161 4.48 -11.74 -5.77
N PRO A 162 3.45 -11.87 -6.64
CA PRO A 162 3.04 -13.14 -7.22
C PRO A 162 4.20 -13.95 -7.81
N PRO A 163 4.23 -15.29 -7.66
CA PRO A 163 3.26 -16.12 -6.93
C PRO A 163 3.42 -16.00 -5.40
N ARG A 164 2.29 -15.99 -4.69
CA ARG A 164 2.27 -15.83 -3.23
C ARG A 164 2.32 -17.17 -2.50
N PRO A 165 2.82 -17.20 -1.24
CA PRO A 165 2.57 -18.31 -0.35
C PRO A 165 1.06 -18.58 -0.21
N PRO A 166 0.65 -19.85 -0.03
CA PRO A 166 -0.75 -20.20 0.20
C PRO A 166 -1.27 -19.56 1.50
N GLU A 167 -2.56 -19.22 1.52
CA GLU A 167 -3.24 -18.68 2.71
C GLU A 167 -3.67 -19.83 3.65
N ASP A 168 -2.71 -20.44 4.32
CA ASP A 168 -2.92 -21.52 5.29
C ASP A 168 -2.80 -21.06 6.77
N ALA A 169 -3.01 -21.99 7.70
CA ALA A 169 -2.87 -21.71 9.14
C ALA A 169 -1.42 -21.36 9.56
N GLN A 170 -0.43 -21.60 8.70
CA GLN A 170 0.99 -21.36 8.96
C GLN A 170 1.52 -20.09 8.32
N VAL A 171 0.69 -19.34 7.59
CA VAL A 171 1.05 -18.07 6.93
C VAL A 171 1.87 -17.18 7.84
N ARG A 172 1.43 -16.94 9.08
CA ARG A 172 2.14 -16.07 10.03
C ARG A 172 3.57 -16.52 10.25
N SER A 173 3.79 -17.82 10.48
CA SER A 173 5.13 -18.37 10.68
C SER A 173 6.01 -18.19 9.44
N THR A 174 5.46 -18.41 8.25
CA THR A 174 6.18 -18.15 7.00
C THR A 174 6.54 -16.67 6.85
N LEU A 175 5.61 -15.76 7.17
CA LEU A 175 5.86 -14.32 7.12
C LEU A 175 6.95 -13.87 8.09
N GLU A 176 6.90 -14.37 9.32
CA GLU A 176 7.86 -14.07 10.37
C GLU A 176 9.27 -14.58 10.04
N ILE A 177 9.39 -15.78 9.49
CA ILE A 177 10.67 -16.39 9.12
C ILE A 177 11.25 -15.71 7.86
N THR A 178 10.44 -15.51 6.83
CA THR A 178 10.93 -15.06 5.52
C THR A 178 11.09 -13.55 5.42
N TYR A 179 10.17 -12.77 5.99
CA TYR A 179 10.09 -11.32 5.77
C TYR A 179 10.38 -10.47 7.00
N ASN A 180 10.57 -11.09 8.16
CA ASN A 180 10.84 -10.37 9.40
C ASN A 180 12.26 -10.58 9.95
N ALA A 181 13.13 -11.21 9.14
CA ALA A 181 14.58 -11.20 9.34
C ALA A 181 15.13 -9.86 8.84
N ALA A 182 15.75 -9.08 9.73
CA ALA A 182 16.41 -7.84 9.38
C ALA A 182 17.94 -8.02 9.45
N MET A 183 18.68 -7.37 8.55
CA MET A 183 20.15 -7.42 8.58
C MET A 183 20.71 -6.73 9.82
N ASP A 184 20.08 -5.63 10.24
CA ASP A 184 20.40 -4.93 11.48
C ASP A 184 19.48 -5.43 12.61
N PRO A 185 20.02 -6.01 13.70
CA PRO A 185 19.25 -6.45 14.85
C PRO A 185 18.41 -5.35 15.52
N LEU A 186 18.73 -4.08 15.31
CA LEU A 186 17.94 -2.96 15.85
C LEU A 186 16.79 -2.54 14.94
N SER A 187 16.82 -2.97 13.68
CA SER A 187 15.82 -2.60 12.68
C SER A 187 14.63 -3.56 12.68
N LYS A 188 13.46 -3.03 12.35
CA LYS A 188 12.24 -3.83 12.14
C LYS A 188 12.36 -4.55 10.80
N GLY A 189 12.06 -5.84 10.77
CA GLY A 189 11.90 -6.57 9.51
C GLY A 189 10.71 -6.04 8.69
N VAL A 190 10.64 -6.38 7.41
CA VAL A 190 9.66 -5.82 6.45
C VAL A 190 8.22 -6.04 6.94
N TYR A 191 7.92 -7.21 7.50
CA TYR A 191 6.59 -7.54 8.02
C TYR A 191 6.25 -6.75 9.30
N SER A 192 7.17 -6.60 10.26
CA SER A 192 6.94 -5.73 11.43
C SER A 192 6.81 -4.26 11.02
N GLY A 193 7.64 -3.82 10.08
CA GLY A 193 7.61 -2.49 9.51
C GLY A 193 6.27 -2.20 8.83
N PHE A 194 5.70 -3.18 8.14
CA PHE A 194 4.36 -3.08 7.57
C PHE A 194 3.29 -2.83 8.63
N LYS A 195 3.26 -3.60 9.73
CA LYS A 195 2.30 -3.40 10.84
C LYS A 195 2.42 -2.00 11.46
N ALA A 196 3.63 -1.47 11.51
CA ALA A 196 3.95 -0.16 12.07
C ALA A 196 3.59 1.02 11.14
N ARG A 197 3.20 0.79 9.88
CA ARG A 197 2.89 1.89 8.95
C ARG A 197 1.65 2.65 9.39
N GLU A 198 1.73 3.99 9.26
CA GLU A 198 0.64 4.93 9.60
C GLU A 198 -0.70 4.50 8.98
N LEU A 199 -0.73 4.20 7.67
CA LEU A 199 -1.95 3.74 6.99
C LEU A 199 -2.53 2.47 7.63
N VAL A 200 -1.68 1.49 7.94
CA VAL A 200 -2.14 0.22 8.53
C VAL A 200 -2.73 0.46 9.91
N ARG A 201 -2.06 1.26 10.75
CA ARG A 201 -2.53 1.63 12.10
C ARG A 201 -3.82 2.43 12.06
N LEU A 202 -3.95 3.41 11.17
CA LEU A 202 -5.18 4.19 11.02
C LEU A 202 -6.36 3.31 10.56
N MET A 203 -6.11 2.36 9.66
CA MET A 203 -7.13 1.41 9.24
C MET A 203 -7.53 0.48 10.39
N GLN A 204 -6.58 -0.01 11.19
CA GLN A 204 -6.88 -0.81 12.39
C GLN A 204 -7.65 -0.03 13.44
N LEU A 205 -7.26 1.23 13.70
CA LEU A 205 -7.93 2.11 14.67
C LEU A 205 -9.40 2.35 14.29
N SER A 206 -9.70 2.42 12.99
CA SER A 206 -11.07 2.52 12.52
C SER A 206 -11.92 1.27 12.85
N GLY A 207 -11.29 0.11 13.11
CA GLY A 207 -11.97 -1.15 13.44
C GLY A 207 -12.98 -1.58 12.37
N GLY A 208 -12.73 -1.25 11.11
CA GLY A 208 -13.64 -1.48 9.99
C GLY A 208 -14.85 -0.53 9.94
N LYS A 209 -14.97 0.42 10.89
CA LYS A 209 -16.02 1.45 10.95
C LYS A 209 -15.66 2.67 10.11
N VAL A 210 -15.21 2.45 8.87
CA VAL A 210 -14.97 3.54 7.91
C VAL A 210 -16.33 4.09 7.48
N GLN A 211 -16.57 5.37 7.73
CA GLN A 211 -17.85 6.03 7.42
C GLN A 211 -17.97 6.33 5.92
N SER A 212 -16.89 6.84 5.32
CA SER A 212 -16.84 7.10 3.88
C SER A 212 -15.47 6.74 3.31
N LEU A 213 -15.49 6.10 2.14
CA LEU A 213 -14.29 5.73 1.37
C LEU A 213 -14.47 6.19 -0.07
N VAL A 214 -13.99 7.40 -0.36
CA VAL A 214 -14.18 8.06 -1.66
C VAL A 214 -12.86 8.08 -2.41
N LEU A 215 -12.86 7.58 -3.65
CA LEU A 215 -11.70 7.70 -4.54
C LEU A 215 -11.63 9.16 -5.04
N LYS A 216 -10.60 9.91 -4.63
CA LYS A 216 -10.40 11.30 -5.05
C LYS A 216 -9.77 11.38 -6.44
N SER A 217 -8.73 10.59 -6.67
CA SER A 217 -8.05 10.56 -7.94
C SER A 217 -7.35 9.22 -8.15
N ALA A 218 -7.10 8.91 -9.42
CA ALA A 218 -6.27 7.78 -9.79
C ALA A 218 -5.39 8.19 -10.97
N SER A 219 -4.13 7.77 -10.93
CA SER A 219 -3.16 8.04 -11.99
C SER A 219 -3.56 7.33 -13.29
N ALA A 220 -2.97 7.76 -14.40
CA ALA A 220 -2.95 6.92 -15.58
C ALA A 220 -2.20 5.61 -15.26
N PRO A 221 -2.64 4.45 -15.79
CA PRO A 221 -1.86 3.23 -15.69
C PRO A 221 -0.50 3.40 -16.37
N ALA A 222 0.58 3.16 -15.63
CA ALA A 222 1.93 3.08 -16.16
C ALA A 222 2.32 1.61 -16.31
N TYR A 223 2.97 1.23 -17.41
CA TYR A 223 3.45 -0.14 -17.59
C TYR A 223 4.90 -0.23 -17.12
N GLU A 224 5.12 -0.76 -15.92
CA GLU A 224 6.43 -0.83 -15.25
C GLU A 224 6.65 -2.26 -14.72
N GLY A 225 7.88 -2.77 -14.86
CA GLY A 225 8.25 -4.07 -14.28
C GLY A 225 7.44 -5.28 -14.76
N GLY A 226 6.83 -5.19 -15.96
CA GLY A 226 5.98 -6.25 -16.52
C GLY A 226 4.53 -6.24 -16.00
N GLY A 227 4.06 -5.11 -15.45
CA GLY A 227 2.69 -4.96 -15.02
C GLY A 227 2.19 -3.52 -15.09
N TYR A 228 0.90 -3.35 -14.80
CA TYR A 228 0.27 -2.04 -14.72
C TYR A 228 0.32 -1.47 -13.31
N GLN A 229 1.05 -0.38 -13.14
CA GLN A 229 1.10 0.38 -11.92
C GLN A 229 0.03 1.48 -11.93
N VAL A 230 -0.78 1.53 -10.88
CA VAL A 230 -1.81 2.56 -10.68
C VAL A 230 -1.66 3.12 -9.28
N ARG A 231 -1.55 4.44 -9.18
CA ARG A 231 -1.58 5.18 -7.90
C ARG A 231 -2.99 5.71 -7.67
N LEU A 232 -3.60 5.30 -6.56
CA LEU A 232 -4.96 5.64 -6.16
C LEU A 232 -4.89 6.53 -4.92
N ILE A 233 -5.61 7.64 -4.91
CA ILE A 233 -5.70 8.55 -3.76
C ILE A 233 -7.12 8.48 -3.24
N TYR A 234 -7.26 8.04 -2.00
CA TYR A 234 -8.54 7.97 -1.31
C TYR A 234 -8.68 9.11 -0.32
N HIS A 235 -9.92 9.48 -0.04
CA HIS A 235 -10.30 10.21 1.15
C HIS A 235 -11.10 9.28 2.04
N ILE A 236 -10.59 9.07 3.25
CA ILE A 236 -11.16 8.15 4.22
C ILE A 236 -11.66 8.97 5.39
N GLU A 237 -12.94 8.85 5.69
CA GLU A 237 -13.54 9.43 6.89
C GLU A 237 -13.82 8.33 7.91
N GLY A 238 -13.14 8.43 9.05
CA GLY A 238 -13.30 7.54 10.20
C GLY A 238 -13.96 8.24 11.39
N PRO A 239 -14.14 7.50 12.49
CA PRO A 239 -14.65 8.05 13.75
C PRO A 239 -13.70 9.11 14.33
N ASP A 240 -12.39 8.90 14.20
CA ASP A 240 -11.35 9.76 14.80
C ASP A 240 -10.88 10.90 13.89
N GLY A 241 -11.38 10.99 12.67
CA GLY A 241 -10.94 12.02 11.73
C GLY A 241 -10.99 11.58 10.27
N SER A 242 -10.48 12.45 9.41
CA SER A 242 -10.32 12.17 7.98
C SER A 242 -8.85 12.14 7.60
N PHE A 243 -8.46 11.27 6.67
CA PHE A 243 -7.10 11.20 6.14
C PHE A 243 -7.09 10.79 4.66
N GLU A 244 -5.97 11.03 3.97
CA GLU A 244 -5.87 10.78 2.53
C GLU A 244 -4.68 9.90 2.19
N PRO A 245 -4.87 8.57 2.14
CA PRO A 245 -3.81 7.67 1.72
C PRO A 245 -3.68 7.65 0.21
N SER A 246 -2.43 7.56 -0.23
CA SER A 246 -2.06 7.23 -1.60
C SER A 246 -1.58 5.79 -1.67
N ILE A 247 -2.35 4.93 -2.32
CA ILE A 247 -2.11 3.49 -2.44
C ILE A 247 -1.65 3.21 -3.86
N THR A 248 -0.47 2.63 -3.99
CA THR A 248 0.07 2.24 -5.29
C THR A 248 -0.04 0.72 -5.45
N VAL A 249 -0.71 0.29 -6.51
CA VAL A 249 -0.93 -1.13 -6.80
C VAL A 249 -0.35 -1.50 -8.16
N LEU A 250 0.23 -2.70 -8.26
CA LEU A 250 0.81 -3.25 -9.47
C LEU A 250 0.07 -4.52 -9.88
N GLY A 251 -0.55 -4.50 -11.05
CA GLY A 251 -1.21 -5.65 -11.66
C GLY A 251 -0.27 -6.34 -12.63
N MET A 252 0.21 -7.54 -12.29
CA MET A 252 1.10 -8.33 -13.15
C MET A 252 0.38 -9.55 -13.71
N GLU A 253 0.76 -9.94 -14.92
CA GLU A 253 0.37 -11.20 -15.55
C GLU A 253 1.60 -12.12 -15.55
N SER A 254 1.39 -13.43 -15.45
CA SER A 254 2.51 -14.37 -15.36
C SER A 254 3.13 -14.58 -16.73
N PRO A 255 4.40 -14.22 -16.97
CA PRO A 255 5.05 -14.49 -18.25
C PRO A 255 5.28 -15.99 -18.46
N THR A 256 5.41 -16.76 -17.37
CA THR A 256 5.65 -18.20 -17.37
C THR A 256 4.39 -19.03 -17.20
N GLY A 257 3.22 -18.40 -17.02
CA GLY A 257 1.96 -19.10 -16.70
C GLY A 257 1.89 -19.70 -15.29
N ALA A 258 2.79 -19.31 -14.38
CA ALA A 258 2.79 -19.74 -12.98
C ALA A 258 1.49 -19.38 -12.23
N PHE A 259 0.76 -18.38 -12.72
CA PHE A 259 -0.58 -18.04 -12.26
C PHE A 259 -1.46 -17.55 -13.41
N LYS A 260 -2.76 -17.83 -13.32
CA LYS A 260 -3.74 -17.46 -14.35
C LYS A 260 -4.26 -16.04 -14.14
N GLY A 261 -4.25 -15.25 -15.21
CA GLY A 261 -4.77 -13.89 -15.23
C GLY A 261 -3.90 -12.89 -14.49
N ARG A 262 -4.42 -11.67 -14.34
CA ARG A 262 -3.73 -10.56 -13.67
C ARG A 262 -3.88 -10.67 -12.16
N GLN A 263 -2.76 -10.68 -11.44
CA GLN A 263 -2.72 -10.60 -10.00
C GLN A 263 -2.20 -9.24 -9.56
N TRP A 264 -2.88 -8.63 -8.60
CA TRP A 264 -2.58 -7.30 -8.09
C TRP A 264 -1.82 -7.38 -6.78
N GLN A 265 -0.75 -6.61 -6.64
CA GLN A 265 -0.02 -6.42 -5.39
C GLN A 265 -0.04 -4.96 -4.96
N VAL A 266 0.10 -4.69 -3.65
CA VAL A 266 0.32 -3.34 -3.13
C VAL A 266 1.82 -3.07 -3.04
N LEU A 267 2.27 -2.00 -3.70
CA LEU A 267 3.66 -1.53 -3.61
C LEU A 267 3.82 -0.67 -2.36
N LEU A 268 4.36 -1.27 -1.29
CA LEU A 268 4.52 -0.58 -0.01
C LEU A 268 5.44 0.65 -0.13
N GLU A 269 6.57 0.55 -0.82
CA GLU A 269 7.52 1.66 -0.96
C GLU A 269 6.90 2.89 -1.64
N SER A 270 5.97 2.67 -2.57
CA SER A 270 5.24 3.73 -3.30
C SER A 270 3.89 4.08 -2.66
N THR A 271 3.55 3.47 -1.52
CA THR A 271 2.31 3.74 -0.77
C THR A 271 2.62 4.61 0.44
N GLY A 272 1.85 5.69 0.61
CA GLY A 272 2.08 6.67 1.66
C GLY A 272 0.87 7.55 1.94
N MET A 273 1.03 8.59 2.74
CA MET A 273 -0.03 9.52 3.13
C MET A 273 0.12 10.85 2.37
N ASN A 274 -0.90 11.28 1.64
CA ASN A 274 -0.94 12.63 1.09
C ASN A 274 -1.40 13.64 2.15
N GLN A 275 -2.35 13.24 2.98
CA GLN A 275 -2.80 13.99 4.15
C GLN A 275 -2.81 13.07 5.36
N ARG A 276 -2.05 13.43 6.40
CA ARG A 276 -2.10 12.76 7.71
C ARG A 276 -3.46 12.94 8.37
N LEU A 277 -3.72 12.21 9.47
CA LEU A 277 -4.97 12.30 10.22
C LEU A 277 -5.32 13.76 10.56
N ARG A 278 -6.42 14.24 9.98
CA ARG A 278 -7.08 15.47 10.38
C ARG A 278 -8.14 15.12 11.42
N PRO A 279 -7.88 15.37 12.71
CA PRO A 279 -8.82 15.04 13.77
C PRO A 279 -10.12 15.84 13.60
N LYS A 280 -11.26 15.22 13.92
CA LYS A 280 -12.51 15.94 14.20
C LYS A 280 -12.39 16.67 15.55
N ASP A 281 -13.22 17.69 15.80
CA ASP A 281 -13.10 18.51 17.03
C ASP A 281 -13.14 17.68 18.32
N GLY A 282 -13.97 16.63 18.37
CA GLY A 282 -14.03 15.69 19.51
C GLY A 282 -12.80 14.79 19.70
N THR A 283 -11.88 14.75 18.73
CA THR A 283 -10.67 13.91 18.78
C THR A 283 -9.45 14.64 19.32
N ARG A 284 -9.51 15.96 19.47
CA ARG A 284 -8.42 16.76 20.01
C ARG A 284 -7.97 16.26 21.38
N ARG A 285 -8.93 15.96 22.25
CA ARG A 285 -8.67 15.41 23.59
C ARG A 285 -7.96 14.04 23.55
N LYS A 286 -8.35 13.16 22.62
CA LYS A 286 -7.63 11.90 22.41
C LYS A 286 -6.18 12.13 22.01
N LEU A 287 -5.91 13.07 21.11
CA LEU A 287 -4.54 13.42 20.72
C LEU A 287 -3.74 14.00 21.90
N GLU A 288 -4.36 14.84 22.73
CA GLU A 288 -3.74 15.35 23.96
C GLU A 288 -3.38 14.20 24.91
N HIS A 289 -4.26 13.21 25.08
CA HIS A 289 -3.97 12.00 25.84
C HIS A 289 -2.80 11.21 25.25
N LEU A 290 -2.74 11.06 23.92
CA LEU A 290 -1.64 10.37 23.26
C LEU A 290 -0.30 11.09 23.48
N VAL A 291 -0.26 12.43 23.39
CA VAL A 291 0.97 13.20 23.62
C VAL A 291 1.47 13.04 25.07
N LEU A 292 0.57 13.14 26.05
CA LEU A 292 0.92 12.95 27.46
C LEU A 292 1.37 11.51 27.75
N ALA A 293 0.72 10.53 27.12
CA ALA A 293 1.07 9.12 27.25
C ALA A 293 2.42 8.79 26.61
N VAL A 294 2.76 9.39 25.46
CA VAL A 294 4.08 9.24 24.83
C VAL A 294 5.17 9.78 25.76
N ASP A 295 5.00 10.99 26.30
CA ASP A 295 5.97 11.60 27.23
C ASP A 295 6.18 10.73 28.48
N PHE A 296 5.08 10.22 29.06
CA PHE A 296 5.15 9.29 30.19
C PHE A 296 5.87 7.98 29.81
N ALA A 297 5.48 7.36 28.69
CA ALA A 297 6.07 6.10 28.24
C ALA A 297 7.57 6.23 27.99
N GLN A 298 8.02 7.31 27.32
CA GLN A 298 9.43 7.57 27.07
C GLN A 298 10.22 7.73 28.37
N LYS A 299 9.72 8.58 29.29
CA LYS A 299 10.35 8.78 30.61
C LYS A 299 10.42 7.48 31.41
N TRP A 300 9.35 6.69 31.40
CA TRP A 300 9.29 5.43 32.12
C TRP A 300 10.24 4.39 31.52
N THR A 301 10.27 4.22 30.19
CA THR A 301 11.20 3.27 29.56
C THR A 301 12.64 3.71 29.72
N PHE A 302 12.92 5.01 29.69
CA PHE A 302 14.26 5.55 29.99
C PHE A 302 14.67 5.23 31.43
N ALA A 303 13.79 5.47 32.40
CA ALA A 303 14.04 5.14 33.79
C ALA A 303 14.23 3.62 34.01
N ALA A 304 13.44 2.78 33.36
CA ALA A 304 13.58 1.32 33.38
C ALA A 304 14.92 0.87 32.76
N ALA A 305 15.30 1.47 31.63
CA ALA A 305 16.58 1.24 30.98
C ALA A 305 17.77 1.51 31.92
N HIS A 306 17.67 2.58 32.70
CA HIS A 306 18.72 3.06 33.62
C HIS A 306 18.55 2.61 35.08
N LYS A 307 17.58 1.72 35.36
CA LYS A 307 17.29 1.20 36.70
C LYS A 307 17.00 2.30 37.75
N ILE A 308 16.35 3.38 37.33
CA ILE A 308 15.91 4.48 38.21
C ILE A 308 14.58 4.07 38.85
N TRP A 309 14.66 3.24 39.89
CA TRP A 309 13.51 2.56 40.50
C TRP A 309 12.51 3.53 41.15
N GLU A 310 12.97 4.72 41.53
CA GLU A 310 12.15 5.79 42.09
C GLU A 310 11.10 6.31 41.09
N ILE A 311 11.33 6.13 39.78
CA ILE A 311 10.37 6.48 38.72
C ILE A 311 9.61 5.23 38.28
N VAL A 312 10.32 4.11 38.10
CA VAL A 312 9.74 2.88 37.52
C VAL A 312 8.62 2.33 38.40
N ILE A 313 8.86 2.20 39.71
CA ILE A 313 7.92 1.55 40.63
C ILE A 313 6.65 2.39 40.80
N PRO A 314 6.71 3.68 41.17
CA PRO A 314 5.50 4.48 41.26
C PRO A 314 4.79 4.63 39.91
N GLY A 315 5.52 4.58 38.80
CA GLY A 315 4.96 4.56 37.45
C GLY A 315 4.08 3.34 37.11
N THR A 316 4.00 2.33 37.98
CA THR A 316 3.07 1.19 37.83
C THR A 316 1.81 1.32 38.69
N LEU A 317 1.71 2.36 39.51
CA LEU A 317 0.60 2.63 40.42
C LEU A 317 -0.20 3.84 39.95
N SER A 318 -1.41 4.01 40.48
CA SER A 318 -2.29 5.15 40.20
C SER A 318 -2.86 5.74 41.49
N GLY A 319 -3.18 7.04 41.48
CA GLY A 319 -3.92 7.72 42.54
C GLY A 319 -3.15 7.78 43.87
N PRO A 320 -3.80 7.50 45.02
CA PRO A 320 -3.18 7.67 46.34
C PRO A 320 -2.02 6.70 46.59
N GLU A 321 -2.06 5.49 46.02
CA GLU A 321 -1.00 4.49 46.15
C GLU A 321 0.31 4.96 45.50
N LYS A 322 0.20 5.64 44.35
CA LYS A 322 1.34 6.24 43.66
C LYS A 322 2.00 7.32 44.52
N ALA A 323 1.21 8.25 45.06
CA ALA A 323 1.72 9.31 45.94
C ALA A 323 2.38 8.76 47.21
N LEU A 324 1.86 7.65 47.76
CA LEU A 324 2.45 6.96 48.90
C LEU A 324 3.80 6.30 48.53
N ALA A 325 3.87 5.63 47.38
CA ALA A 325 5.08 5.00 46.88
C ALA A 325 6.17 6.02 46.51
N GLU A 326 5.81 7.17 45.93
CA GLU A 326 6.75 8.26 45.63
C GLU A 326 7.43 8.79 46.89
N LYS A 327 6.69 8.93 48.01
CA LYS A 327 7.27 9.30 49.30
C LYS A 327 8.22 8.23 49.84
N GLY A 328 7.88 6.95 49.68
CA GLY A 328 8.71 5.82 50.11
C GLY A 328 9.97 5.60 49.28
N ALA A 329 9.98 6.10 48.03
CA ALA A 329 11.10 6.03 47.10
C ALA A 329 12.25 6.98 47.47
N VAL A 330 11.96 8.09 48.17
CA VAL A 330 12.98 9.07 48.54
C VAL A 330 14.05 8.42 49.43
N GLY A 331 15.30 8.48 48.98
CA GLY A 331 16.43 7.86 49.69
C GLY A 331 16.44 6.33 49.60
N PHE A 332 15.78 5.73 48.61
CA PHE A 332 15.92 4.31 48.32
C PHE A 332 17.33 4.01 47.82
N THR A 333 18.18 3.53 48.72
CA THR A 333 19.39 2.80 48.37
C THR A 333 19.08 1.31 48.44
N LEU A 334 19.45 0.58 47.40
CA LEU A 334 19.29 -0.88 47.35
C LEU A 334 20.10 -1.50 48.50
N PRO A 335 19.44 -2.14 49.49
CA PRO A 335 20.17 -2.86 50.52
C PRO A 335 20.94 -4.00 49.85
N PRO A 336 22.20 -4.25 50.23
CA PRO A 336 22.95 -5.42 49.74
C PRO A 336 22.19 -6.73 49.95
N ALA A 337 21.34 -6.84 50.98
CA ALA A 337 20.53 -8.04 51.21
C ALA A 337 19.48 -8.31 50.11
N LEU A 338 18.93 -7.28 49.47
CA LEU A 338 18.03 -7.43 48.31
C LEU A 338 18.76 -7.94 47.06
N THR A 339 20.10 -7.94 47.07
CA THR A 339 20.94 -8.46 45.98
C THR A 339 21.24 -9.97 46.10
N ALA A 340 21.01 -10.57 47.26
CA ALA A 340 21.32 -11.98 47.53
C ALA A 340 20.04 -12.74 47.93
N LEU A 341 19.40 -13.38 46.95
CA LEU A 341 18.42 -14.47 47.14
C LEU A 341 17.14 -14.11 47.94
N GLY A 342 16.12 -13.60 47.25
CA GLY A 342 14.69 -13.96 47.40
C GLY A 342 14.09 -14.16 48.81
N GLY A 343 14.68 -13.59 49.86
CA GLY A 343 14.33 -13.83 51.25
C GLY A 343 13.82 -12.55 51.87
N GLY A 344 12.60 -12.61 52.41
CA GLY A 344 11.94 -11.49 53.08
C GLY A 344 12.83 -10.90 54.17
N SER A 345 13.46 -9.77 53.87
CA SER A 345 14.03 -8.89 54.88
C SER A 345 12.89 -8.42 55.77
N THR A 346 12.95 -8.73 57.05
CA THR A 346 11.98 -8.34 58.06
C THR A 346 11.89 -6.81 58.13
N PHE A 347 10.84 -6.25 57.51
CA PHE A 347 10.50 -4.82 57.42
C PHE A 347 10.05 -4.17 58.75
N ALA A 348 10.46 -4.72 59.89
CA ALA A 348 9.86 -4.42 61.19
C ALA A 348 10.03 -2.96 61.65
N ALA A 349 10.90 -2.17 61.00
CA ALA A 349 11.13 -0.75 61.30
C ALA A 349 10.80 0.21 60.14
N GLU A 350 10.21 -0.27 59.04
CA GLU A 350 9.97 0.59 57.88
C GLU A 350 8.64 1.36 57.96
N THR A 351 8.66 2.61 57.48
CA THR A 351 7.47 3.47 57.39
C THR A 351 6.43 2.85 56.44
N PRO A 352 5.12 3.14 56.61
CA PRO A 352 4.09 2.60 55.73
C PRO A 352 4.33 2.94 54.25
N GLU A 353 4.90 4.12 53.96
CA GLU A 353 5.28 4.55 52.60
C GLU A 353 6.33 3.62 52.00
N ARG A 354 7.36 3.28 52.78
CA ARG A 354 8.45 2.41 52.33
C ARG A 354 7.97 0.98 52.09
N ARG A 355 7.09 0.46 52.95
CA ARG A 355 6.47 -0.86 52.76
C ARG A 355 5.65 -0.93 51.48
N ALA A 356 4.86 0.10 51.19
CA ALA A 356 4.08 0.17 49.96
C ALA A 356 4.99 0.17 48.72
N PHE A 357 6.06 0.97 48.74
CA PHE A 357 7.06 0.98 47.67
C PHE A 357 7.70 -0.40 47.47
N LEU A 358 8.15 -1.07 48.55
CA LEU A 358 8.82 -2.37 48.45
C LEU A 358 7.89 -3.51 48.05
N GLN A 359 6.64 -3.49 48.47
CA GLN A 359 5.64 -4.45 48.02
C GLN A 359 5.45 -4.35 46.50
N GLN A 360 5.36 -3.13 45.97
CA GLN A 360 5.26 -2.92 44.52
C GLN A 360 6.58 -3.24 43.80
N ALA A 361 7.73 -2.90 44.40
CA ALA A 361 9.05 -3.24 43.90
C ALA A 361 9.18 -4.75 43.65
N ASN A 362 8.77 -5.56 44.64
CA ASN A 362 8.81 -7.01 44.53
C ASN A 362 7.96 -7.51 43.36
N ALA A 363 6.77 -6.94 43.15
CA ALA A 363 5.93 -7.31 42.01
C ALA A 363 6.60 -7.01 40.65
N VAL A 364 7.25 -5.85 40.53
CA VAL A 364 7.99 -5.45 39.33
C VAL A 364 9.23 -6.33 39.13
N PHE A 365 10.00 -6.59 40.18
CA PHE A 365 11.22 -7.41 40.15
C PHE A 365 10.97 -8.91 39.93
N GLU A 366 9.78 -9.39 40.25
CA GLU A 366 9.30 -10.73 39.89
C GLU A 366 8.86 -10.81 38.42
N GLY A 367 8.89 -9.69 37.69
CA GLY A 367 8.53 -9.65 36.28
C GLY A 367 7.04 -9.74 36.01
N LYS A 368 6.17 -9.44 37.01
CA LYS A 368 4.71 -9.53 36.87
C LYS A 368 4.12 -8.57 35.84
N LEU A 369 4.89 -7.58 35.38
CA LEU A 369 4.50 -6.68 34.30
C LEU A 369 4.44 -7.38 32.94
N TYR A 370 5.24 -8.45 32.73
CA TYR A 370 5.25 -9.15 31.46
C TYR A 370 4.07 -10.10 31.34
N LYS A 371 3.32 -9.97 30.25
CA LYS A 371 2.30 -10.93 29.85
C LYS A 371 2.59 -11.42 28.45
N LEU A 372 2.25 -12.67 28.19
CA LEU A 372 2.35 -13.22 26.84
C LEU A 372 1.12 -12.79 26.05
N ALA A 373 1.30 -12.17 24.89
CA ALA A 373 0.18 -11.88 24.00
C ALA A 373 -0.45 -13.20 23.52
N PRO A 374 -1.78 -13.26 23.31
CA PRO A 374 -2.44 -14.44 22.75
C PRO A 374 -1.84 -14.89 21.42
N ASP A 375 -1.30 -13.94 20.67
CA ASP A 375 -0.72 -14.12 19.35
C ASP A 375 0.81 -14.13 19.37
N PHE A 376 1.42 -14.36 20.54
CA PHE A 376 2.87 -14.39 20.69
C PHE A 376 3.53 -15.39 19.74
N TRP A 377 4.57 -14.94 19.04
CA TRP A 377 5.36 -15.77 18.14
C TRP A 377 6.82 -15.87 18.58
N SER A 378 7.30 -17.10 18.76
CA SER A 378 8.72 -17.45 18.82
C SER A 378 8.88 -18.93 18.48
N ASP A 379 10.12 -19.41 18.34
CA ASP A 379 10.38 -20.84 18.44
C ASP A 379 9.90 -21.34 19.81
N SER A 380 9.20 -22.47 19.82
CA SER A 380 8.74 -23.18 21.01
C SER A 380 9.82 -23.33 22.09
N LYS A 381 11.06 -23.62 21.71
CA LYS A 381 12.19 -23.80 22.65
C LYS A 381 12.70 -22.47 23.21
N MET A 382 12.54 -21.38 22.47
CA MET A 382 13.01 -20.04 22.89
C MET A 382 12.02 -19.38 23.84
N LYS A 383 10.72 -19.67 23.71
CA LYS A 383 9.65 -19.04 24.48
C LYS A 383 9.93 -19.01 25.98
N ASP A 384 10.23 -20.16 26.58
CA ASP A 384 10.41 -20.27 28.02
C ASP A 384 11.69 -19.56 28.48
N SER A 385 12.78 -19.66 27.71
CA SER A 385 14.03 -18.93 28.00
C SER A 385 13.85 -17.42 27.89
N ILE A 386 13.07 -16.95 26.92
CA ILE A 386 12.77 -15.52 26.75
C ILE A 386 11.99 -15.00 27.95
N MET A 387 10.96 -15.73 28.38
CA MET A 387 10.15 -15.31 29.53
C MET A 387 10.93 -15.32 30.83
N GLU A 388 11.84 -16.28 31.02
CA GLU A 388 12.70 -16.30 32.20
C GLU A 388 13.69 -15.13 32.21
N ASP A 389 14.36 -14.86 31.08
CA ASP A 389 15.29 -13.73 30.96
C ASP A 389 14.56 -12.38 31.10
N LEU A 390 13.32 -12.27 30.62
CA LEU A 390 12.45 -11.09 30.84
C LEU A 390 12.11 -10.91 32.32
N ARG A 391 11.71 -11.97 33.04
CA ARG A 391 11.33 -11.86 34.46
C ARG A 391 12.45 -11.30 35.32
N VAL A 392 13.69 -11.64 35.00
CA VAL A 392 14.86 -11.15 35.74
C VAL A 392 15.35 -9.79 35.24
N SER A 393 14.83 -9.25 34.14
CA SER A 393 15.33 -8.02 33.51
C SER A 393 15.12 -6.78 34.39
N PHE A 394 14.04 -6.76 35.18
CA PHE A 394 13.77 -5.69 36.13
C PHE A 394 14.51 -5.84 37.46
N ARG A 395 15.23 -6.95 37.70
CA ARG A 395 15.95 -7.09 38.97
C ARG A 395 17.13 -6.11 39.03
N PRO A 396 17.35 -5.47 40.18
CA PRO A 396 18.44 -4.50 40.34
C PRO A 396 19.83 -5.04 39.97
N THR A 397 20.09 -6.30 40.31
CA THR A 397 21.39 -6.98 40.16
C THR A 397 21.68 -7.54 38.79
N THR A 398 20.67 -7.69 37.93
CA THR A 398 20.87 -8.34 36.64
C THR A 398 21.70 -7.41 35.76
N ASN A 399 23.00 -7.70 35.61
CA ASN A 399 23.86 -7.10 34.61
C ASN A 399 23.59 -7.77 33.26
N SER A 400 22.33 -7.77 32.82
CA SER A 400 21.90 -8.23 31.48
C SER A 400 22.42 -7.33 30.35
N ILE A 401 23.32 -6.41 30.68
CA ILE A 401 23.80 -5.37 29.81
C ILE A 401 25.32 -5.32 29.91
N PRO A 402 26.07 -6.05 29.06
CA PRO A 402 27.43 -5.64 28.80
C PRO A 402 27.36 -4.26 28.13
N ALA A 403 27.99 -3.25 28.76
CA ALA A 403 28.27 -1.98 28.10
C ALA A 403 29.17 -2.28 26.89
N GLY A 404 28.56 -2.53 25.74
CA GLY A 404 29.28 -2.75 24.50
C GLY A 404 29.81 -1.40 24.00
N PRO A 405 31.09 -1.28 23.62
CA PRO A 405 31.67 -0.01 23.17
C PRO A 405 31.03 0.58 21.90
N LEU A 406 30.17 -0.19 21.20
CA LEU A 406 29.48 0.22 19.97
C LEU A 406 28.02 0.64 20.18
N LEU A 407 27.44 0.33 21.34
CA LEU A 407 26.07 0.67 21.68
C LEU A 407 26.19 1.55 22.92
N GLY A 408 25.96 2.86 22.79
CA GLY A 408 25.86 3.77 23.94
C GLY A 408 24.91 3.23 25.02
N PRO A 409 24.83 3.84 26.23
CA PRO A 409 24.13 3.28 27.40
C PRO A 409 22.85 2.55 26.97
N SER A 410 22.93 1.22 26.92
CA SER A 410 22.07 0.50 25.99
C SER A 410 20.69 0.41 26.60
N GLU A 411 19.77 1.17 26.01
CA GLU A 411 18.35 1.13 26.33
C GLU A 411 17.82 -0.26 26.00
N TRP A 412 17.88 -1.17 26.98
CA TRP A 412 17.40 -2.53 26.85
C TRP A 412 15.88 -2.59 26.66
N ILE A 413 15.18 -1.48 26.90
CA ILE A 413 13.76 -1.28 26.64
C ILE A 413 13.55 0.11 26.06
N ARG A 414 12.80 0.21 24.95
CA ARG A 414 12.43 1.49 24.33
C ARG A 414 11.12 1.39 23.58
N ILE A 415 10.32 2.45 23.57
CA ILE A 415 9.16 2.57 22.69
C ILE A 415 9.55 3.13 21.32
N ASP A 416 8.75 2.87 20.30
CA ASP A 416 8.84 3.56 19.00
C ASP A 416 7.81 4.70 18.94
N PRO A 417 8.21 5.96 19.16
CA PRO A 417 7.29 7.09 19.18
C PRO A 417 6.75 7.46 17.79
N ALA A 418 7.32 6.93 16.70
CA ALA A 418 6.88 7.24 15.35
C ALA A 418 5.64 6.43 14.93
N VAL A 419 5.28 5.40 15.69
CA VAL A 419 4.12 4.55 15.41
C VAL A 419 2.90 5.08 16.14
N ILE A 420 1.77 5.18 15.45
CA ILE A 420 0.49 5.52 16.09
C ILE A 420 0.15 4.42 17.10
N PRO A 421 0.00 4.76 18.39
CA PRO A 421 -0.29 3.78 19.42
C PRO A 421 -1.73 3.25 19.32
N ASP A 422 -1.96 2.05 19.83
CA ASP A 422 -3.32 1.50 19.96
C ASP A 422 -4.06 2.27 21.06
N TYR A 423 -5.23 2.83 20.75
CA TYR A 423 -6.02 3.62 21.68
C TYR A 423 -7.36 2.95 21.95
N GLN A 424 -7.59 2.58 23.20
CA GLN A 424 -8.83 1.99 23.66
C GLN A 424 -9.41 2.84 24.79
N GLN A 425 -10.70 3.14 24.73
CA GLN A 425 -11.39 3.90 25.77
C GLN A 425 -12.69 3.18 26.14
N GLU A 426 -12.82 2.84 27.42
CA GLU A 426 -14.00 2.21 28.00
C GLU A 426 -14.50 3.06 29.17
N GLY A 427 -15.51 3.89 28.89
CA GLY A 427 -15.95 4.94 29.81
C GLY A 427 -14.83 5.96 30.06
N ASN A 428 -14.44 6.12 31.33
CA ASN A 428 -13.36 7.02 31.74
C ASN A 428 -11.98 6.35 31.70
N LYS A 429 -11.92 5.02 31.55
CA LYS A 429 -10.64 4.31 31.49
C LYS A 429 -10.08 4.40 30.08
N ILE A 430 -8.86 4.90 29.98
CA ILE A 430 -8.10 4.97 28.75
C ILE A 430 -6.97 3.96 28.84
N ARG A 431 -6.81 3.16 27.80
CA ARG A 431 -5.71 2.22 27.63
C ARG A 431 -4.98 2.52 26.33
N ILE A 432 -3.68 2.74 26.41
CA ILE A 432 -2.84 3.09 25.24
C ILE A 432 -1.70 2.08 25.11
N GLY A 433 -1.59 1.43 23.95
CA GLY A 433 -0.54 0.47 23.64
C GLY A 433 0.56 1.06 22.76
N PHE A 434 1.79 1.09 23.26
CA PHE A 434 2.98 1.51 22.49
C PHE A 434 3.80 0.32 22.03
N ASP A 435 4.16 0.29 20.75
CA ASP A 435 5.14 -0.69 20.26
C ASP A 435 6.48 -0.47 20.97
N CYS A 436 6.99 -1.53 21.57
CA CYS A 436 8.17 -1.54 22.41
C CYS A 436 9.16 -2.58 21.90
N LEU A 437 10.44 -2.20 21.87
CA LEU A 437 11.55 -3.09 21.59
C LEU A 437 12.31 -3.34 22.90
N ILE A 438 12.48 -4.61 23.23
CA ILE A 438 13.27 -5.08 24.37
C ILE A 438 14.47 -5.89 23.84
N LEU A 439 15.66 -5.56 24.31
CA LEU A 439 16.93 -6.19 23.93
C LEU A 439 17.50 -6.92 25.14
N LEU A 440 17.49 -8.25 25.09
CA LEU A 440 18.15 -9.09 26.09
C LEU A 440 19.48 -9.57 25.53
N PHE A 441 20.45 -8.65 25.50
CA PHE A 441 21.75 -8.88 24.87
C PHE A 441 22.55 -9.98 25.58
N PRO A 442 23.28 -10.85 24.84
CA PRO A 442 23.38 -10.96 23.36
C PRO A 442 22.32 -11.87 22.72
N ARG A 443 21.33 -12.35 23.47
CA ARG A 443 20.54 -13.53 23.09
C ARG A 443 19.31 -13.19 22.27
N TYR A 444 18.51 -12.24 22.74
CA TYR A 444 17.15 -12.07 22.22
C TYR A 444 16.81 -10.62 21.87
N GLN A 445 16.07 -10.49 20.78
CA GLN A 445 15.33 -9.30 20.38
C GLN A 445 13.85 -9.59 20.57
N ILE A 446 13.17 -8.75 21.35
CA ILE A 446 11.80 -8.97 21.78
C ILE A 446 10.96 -7.77 21.38
N PHE A 447 9.87 -8.03 20.68
CA PHE A 447 8.86 -7.02 20.40
C PHE A 447 7.71 -7.22 21.37
N ALA A 448 7.28 -6.12 21.96
CA ALA A 448 6.20 -6.08 22.93
C ALA A 448 5.33 -4.85 22.70
N THR A 449 4.20 -4.81 23.39
CA THR A 449 3.35 -3.63 23.50
C THR A 449 3.31 -3.19 24.96
N LEU A 450 3.80 -1.98 25.23
CA LEU A 450 3.71 -1.34 26.53
C LEU A 450 2.32 -0.72 26.66
N TYR A 451 1.47 -1.31 27.51
CA TYR A 451 0.14 -0.76 27.78
C TYR A 451 0.19 0.19 28.97
N LEU A 452 -0.21 1.42 28.71
CA LEU A 452 -0.53 2.40 29.73
C LEU A 452 -2.01 2.40 30.02
N GLU A 453 -2.36 2.59 31.28
CA GLU A 453 -3.72 2.88 31.72
C GLU A 453 -3.75 4.25 32.39
N GLY A 454 -4.85 4.96 32.18
CA GLY A 454 -5.15 6.23 32.83
C GLY A 454 -6.66 6.40 32.97
N GLU A 455 -7.07 7.29 33.86
CA GLU A 455 -8.47 7.66 34.04
C GLU A 455 -8.69 9.11 33.61
N ASP A 456 -9.65 9.32 32.73
CA ASP A 456 -10.05 10.63 32.24
C ASP A 456 -11.15 11.22 33.13
N LEU A 457 -10.75 12.09 34.04
CA LEU A 457 -11.63 12.69 35.05
C LEU A 457 -12.21 14.06 34.63
N GLY A 458 -11.93 14.55 33.42
CA GLY A 458 -12.44 15.84 32.94
C GLY A 458 -11.37 16.77 32.37
N GLU A 459 -11.79 17.88 31.74
CA GLU A 459 -10.91 18.82 30.99
C GLU A 459 -9.78 19.46 31.81
N ASN A 460 -9.91 19.51 33.14
CA ASN A 460 -8.95 20.19 34.01
C ASN A 460 -8.12 19.24 34.89
N GLN A 461 -8.32 17.92 34.78
CA GLN A 461 -7.59 16.95 35.59
C GLN A 461 -6.50 16.29 34.76
N LYS A 462 -5.27 16.32 35.27
CA LYS A 462 -4.15 15.61 34.66
C LYS A 462 -4.41 14.10 34.78
N ILE A 463 -4.34 13.40 33.65
CA ILE A 463 -4.43 11.93 33.65
C ILE A 463 -3.22 11.37 34.39
N ASP A 464 -3.48 10.56 35.40
CA ASP A 464 -2.46 9.83 36.12
C ASP A 464 -2.16 8.52 35.39
N TRP A 465 -1.20 8.58 34.48
CA TRP A 465 -0.75 7.40 33.72
C TRP A 465 0.01 6.41 34.61
N ARG A 466 -0.26 5.13 34.38
CA ARG A 466 0.52 4.01 34.90
C ARG A 466 0.81 2.97 33.83
N VAL A 467 1.90 2.23 33.99
CA VAL A 467 2.18 1.02 33.21
C VAL A 467 1.34 -0.12 33.77
N ALA A 468 0.39 -0.60 32.96
CA ALA A 468 -0.47 -1.73 33.33
C ALA A 468 0.18 -3.07 33.04
N GLU A 469 0.77 -3.22 31.85
CA GLU A 469 1.47 -4.44 31.44
C GLU A 469 2.39 -4.20 30.23
N ILE A 470 3.32 -5.12 30.02
CA ILE A 470 4.13 -5.24 28.81
C ILE A 470 3.76 -6.57 28.15
N SER A 471 2.96 -6.49 27.08
CA SER A 471 2.48 -7.66 26.35
C SER A 471 3.48 -8.09 25.29
N VAL A 472 4.13 -9.23 25.48
CA VAL A 472 5.17 -9.74 24.60
C VAL A 472 4.51 -10.37 23.37
N THR A 473 4.79 -9.85 22.18
CA THR A 473 4.16 -10.28 20.92
C THR A 473 5.11 -11.10 20.05
N ARG A 474 6.43 -10.89 20.15
CA ARG A 474 7.41 -11.66 19.39
C ARG A 474 8.75 -11.76 20.10
N GLY A 475 9.38 -12.93 19.99
CA GLY A 475 10.74 -13.17 20.44
C GLY A 475 11.60 -13.81 19.35
N ALA A 476 12.75 -13.21 19.04
CA ALA A 476 13.70 -13.72 18.06
C ALA A 476 15.12 -13.78 18.64
N SER A 477 15.92 -14.76 18.22
CA SER A 477 17.35 -14.77 18.52
C SER A 477 18.08 -13.66 17.78
N MET A 478 18.98 -12.95 18.43
CA MET A 478 19.82 -11.98 17.73
C MET A 478 20.86 -12.69 16.83
N PRO A 479 21.20 -12.12 15.67
CA PRO A 479 22.29 -12.60 14.83
C PRO A 479 23.59 -12.71 15.64
N GLY A 480 24.12 -13.94 15.76
CA GLY A 480 25.34 -14.23 16.54
C GLY A 480 25.11 -14.69 17.99
N GLY A 481 23.88 -14.62 18.51
CA GLY A 481 23.53 -15.03 19.89
C GLY A 481 23.00 -16.46 20.05
N GLY A 482 22.99 -17.25 18.97
CA GLY A 482 22.35 -18.57 18.95
C GLY A 482 22.96 -19.58 19.94
N PRO A 483 22.15 -20.47 20.56
CA PRO A 483 22.60 -21.45 21.58
C PRO A 483 23.57 -22.56 21.09
N GLY A 484 24.19 -22.41 19.92
CA GLY A 484 24.90 -23.48 19.20
C GLY A 484 26.30 -23.14 18.70
N GLY A 485 26.90 -22.02 19.12
CA GLY A 485 28.25 -21.60 18.73
C GLY A 485 29.42 -22.45 19.28
N ARG A 486 29.24 -23.77 19.44
CA ARG A 486 30.34 -24.72 19.72
C ARG A 486 30.43 -25.89 18.72
N GLY A 487 29.70 -25.85 17.60
CA GLY A 487 29.79 -26.85 16.54
C GLY A 487 29.31 -26.34 15.19
N GLY A 488 30.16 -25.57 14.49
CA GLY A 488 29.96 -25.33 13.06
C GLY A 488 30.45 -26.53 12.23
N PRO A 489 29.84 -26.81 11.06
CA PRO A 489 30.35 -27.83 10.14
C PRO A 489 31.67 -27.37 9.51
N ARG A 490 32.64 -28.29 9.47
CA ARG A 490 33.75 -28.29 8.50
C ARG A 490 33.26 -28.85 7.18
#